data_AF-A0A810Q3W3-F1
#
_entry.id   AF-A0A810Q3W3-F1
#
_cell.length_a   1.000
_cell.length_b   1.000
_cell.length_c   1.000
_cell.angle_alpha   90.00
_cell.angle_beta   90.00
_cell.angle_gamma   90.00
#
_symmetry.space_group_name_H-M   'P 1'
#
loop_
_entity.id
_entity.type
_entity.pdbx_description
1 polymer ?
#
loop_
_entity_poly.entity_id
_entity_poly.type
_entity_poly.pdbx_seq_one_letter_code
_entity_poly.pdbx_strand_id
1 'polypeptide(L)' 'MTKLLCKPCAVDLAARGKTVKPVAQRCEKITCSECGRRRFGITYEVTGRATRKKEVTKK' A
#
# COMPACT_ATOMS: atom_id res chain seq x y z
N MET A 1 -3.80 -1.69 8.83
CA MET A 1 -3.70 -0.22 9.00
C MET A 1 -3.70 0.41 7.63
N THR A 2 -4.56 1.40 7.37
CA THR A 2 -4.56 2.11 6.09
C THR A 2 -3.60 3.30 6.13
N LYS A 3 -2.83 3.50 5.05
CA LYS A 3 -1.84 4.57 4.88
C LYS A 3 -1.88 5.12 3.46
N LEU A 4 -1.67 6.41 3.31
CA LEU A 4 -1.50 7.06 2.00
C LEU A 4 -0.06 6.89 1.55
N LEU A 5 0.17 6.07 0.52
CA LEU A 5 1.51 5.77 0.04
C LEU A 5 1.69 6.12 -1.42
N CYS A 6 2.88 6.61 -1.72
CA CYS A 6 3.36 6.72 -3.08
C CYS A 6 3.57 5.31 -3.67
N LYS A 7 3.35 5.12 -4.98
CA LYS A 7 3.63 3.84 -5.66
C LYS A 7 5.01 3.25 -5.28
N PRO A 8 6.13 3.98 -5.34
CA PRO A 8 7.43 3.40 -4.97
C PRO A 8 7.53 3.03 -3.49
N CYS A 9 6.89 3.78 -2.59
CA CYS A 9 6.89 3.53 -1.16
C CYS A 9 6.10 2.27 -0.80
N ALA A 10 4.98 2.03 -1.50
CA ALA A 10 4.18 0.82 -1.36
C ALA A 10 4.96 -0.42 -1.82
N VAL A 11 5.72 -0.31 -2.92
CA VAL A 11 6.59 -1.39 -3.41
C VAL A 11 7.73 -1.67 -2.43
N ASP A 12 8.39 -0.64 -1.89
CA ASP A 12 9.44 -0.81 -0.87
C ASP A 12 8.91 -1.51 0.39
N LEU A 13 7.72 -1.14 0.86
CA LEU A 13 7.07 -1.80 1.99
C LEU A 13 6.72 -3.27 1.71
N ALA A 14 6.31 -3.58 0.48
CA ALA A 14 6.08 -4.96 0.05
C ALA A 14 7.39 -5.76 0.01
N ALA A 15 8.48 -5.16 -0.48
CA ALA A 15 9.82 -5.76 -0.50
C ALA A 15 10.36 -6.02 0.91
N ARG A 16 10.02 -5.18 1.89
CA ARG A 16 10.32 -5.40 3.32
C ARG A 16 9.49 -6.51 3.98
N GLY A 17 8.66 -7.23 3.22
CA GLY A 17 7.87 -8.35 3.72
C GLY A 17 6.54 -7.97 4.37
N LYS A 18 6.06 -6.72 4.20
CA LYS A 18 4.72 -6.33 4.65
C LYS A 18 3.70 -6.63 3.56
N THR A 19 2.49 -7.00 3.96
CA THR A 19 1.40 -7.13 2.99
C THR A 19 0.83 -5.73 2.72
N VAL A 20 0.86 -5.31 1.45
CA VAL A 20 0.40 -4.00 1.02
C VAL A 20 -0.74 -4.20 0.01
N LYS A 21 -1.98 -3.93 0.43
CA LYS A 21 -3.18 -4.06 -0.42
C LYS A 21 -3.69 -2.68 -0.84
N PRO A 22 -3.93 -2.41 -2.13
CA PRO A 22 -4.55 -1.16 -2.55
C PRO A 22 -6.02 -1.13 -2.11
N VAL A 23 -6.45 -0.06 -1.43
CA VAL A 23 -7.83 0.13 -0.96
C VAL A 23 -8.60 1.10 -1.85
N ALA A 24 -7.92 2.13 -2.35
CA ALA A 24 -8.52 3.12 -3.24
C ALA A 24 -8.25 2.80 -4.72
N GLN A 25 -9.25 3.02 -5.57
CA GLN A 25 -9.17 2.80 -7.02
C GLN A 25 -8.55 4.00 -7.77
N ARG A 26 -8.62 5.22 -7.23
CA ARG A 26 -8.16 6.43 -7.92
C ARG A 26 -6.73 6.82 -7.51
N CYS A 27 -5.83 6.92 -8.49
CA CYS A 27 -4.50 7.46 -8.30
C CYS A 27 -4.53 8.99 -8.32
N GLU A 28 -4.10 9.62 -7.23
CA GLU A 28 -4.14 11.08 -7.07
C GLU A 28 -2.81 11.61 -6.52
N LYS A 29 -2.60 12.92 -6.65
CA LYS A 29 -1.40 13.57 -6.13
C LYS A 29 -1.55 13.77 -4.62
N ILE A 30 -0.93 12.89 -3.84
CA ILE A 30 -1.00 12.83 -2.38
C ILE A 30 0.35 13.15 -1.74
N THR A 31 0.34 13.49 -0.45
CA THR A 31 1.54 13.52 0.38
C THR A 31 1.76 12.13 0.94
N CYS A 32 2.89 11.49 0.61
CA CYS A 32 3.17 10.15 1.08
C CYS A 32 3.47 10.13 2.57
N SER A 33 2.80 9.26 3.34
CA SER A 33 3.03 9.11 4.77
C SER A 33 4.39 8.51 5.15
N GLU A 34 5.09 7.84 4.21
CA GLU A 34 6.41 7.24 4.50
C GLU A 34 7.56 8.14 4.07
N CYS A 35 7.51 8.72 2.86
CA CYS A 35 8.61 9.54 2.34
C CYS A 35 8.37 11.06 2.46
N GLY A 36 7.18 11.50 2.88
CA GLY A 36 6.80 12.91 3.03
C GLY A 36 6.67 13.70 1.72
N ARG A 37 7.05 13.12 0.58
CA ARG A 37 7.03 13.81 -0.73
C ARG A 37 5.66 13.75 -1.37
N ARG A 38 5.31 14.81 -2.10
CA ARG A 38 4.07 14.91 -2.87
C ARG A 38 4.22 14.16 -4.19
N ARG A 39 3.54 13.02 -4.34
CA ARG A 39 3.64 12.11 -5.50
C ARG A 39 2.27 11.54 -5.84
N PHE A 40 2.14 10.94 -7.02
CA PHE A 40 0.97 10.13 -7.32
C PHE A 40 0.96 8.85 -6.46
N GLY A 41 -0.13 8.64 -5.74
CA GLY A 41 -0.30 7.54 -4.81
C GLY A 41 -1.77 7.23 -4.56
N ILE A 42 -2.01 6.24 -3.70
CA ILE A 42 -3.33 5.78 -3.28
C ILE A 42 -3.30 5.39 -1.81
N THR A 43 -4.48 5.15 -1.25
CA THR A 43 -4.61 4.51 0.07
C THR A 43 -4.28 3.03 -0.06
N TYR A 44 -3.30 2.58 0.71
CA TYR A 44 -2.95 1.18 0.86
C TYR A 44 -3.23 0.71 2.27
N GLU A 45 -3.74 -0.50 2.41
CA GLU A 45 -3.77 -1.22 3.66
C GLU A 45 -2.44 -1.96 3.83
N VAL A 46 -1.67 -1.56 4.83
CA VAL A 46 -0.44 -2.22 5.25
C VAL A 46 -0.76 -3.09 6.46
N THR A 47 -0.51 -4.40 6.35
CA THR A 47 -0.60 -5.35 7.46
C THR A 47 0.77 -5.96 7.75
N GLY A 48 1.18 -5.89 9.03
CA GLY A 48 2.52 -6.25 9.51
C GLY A 48 2.71 -7.74 9.84
N ARG A 49 1.68 -8.57 9.70
CA ARG A 49 1.84 -10.02 9.75
C ARG A 49 2.08 -10.53 8.33
N ALA A 50 3.15 -11.29 8.16
CA ALA A 50 3.32 -12.19 7.03
C ALA A 50 2.24 -13.27 7.08
N THR A 51 0.98 -12.91 6.83
CA THR A 51 -0.05 -13.91 6.60
C THR A 51 0.26 -14.50 5.24
N ARG A 52 0.81 -15.72 5.26
CA ARG A 52 0.69 -16.71 4.18
C ARG A 52 -0.61 -16.45 3.40
N LYS A 53 -0.45 -16.28 2.09
CA LYS A 53 -1.49 -16.18 1.06
C LYS A 53 -2.88 -16.58 1.57
N LYS A 54 -3.78 -15.61 1.72
CA LYS A 54 -5.20 -15.88 1.49
C LYS A 54 -5.52 -15.30 0.12
N GLU A 55 -5.48 -16.19 -0.87
CA GLU A 55 -6.23 -16.03 -2.11
C GLU A 55 -7.63 -15.55 -1.75
N VAL A 56 -7.96 -14.33 -2.17
CA VAL A 56 -9.35 -13.89 -2.21
C VAL A 56 -9.90 -14.47 -3.50
N THR A 57 -10.35 -15.72 -3.42
CA THR A 57 -11.22 -16.31 -4.43
C THR A 57 -12.49 -15.46 -4.46
N LYS A 58 -12.61 -14.66 -5.52
CA LYS A 58 -13.85 -14.01 -5.90
C LYS A 58 -14.71 -15.08 -6.58
N LYS A 59 -15.83 -15.47 -5.96
CA LYS A 59 -16.93 -16.17 -6.62
C LYS A 59 -18.24 -15.68 -6.03
#